data_AF-A0A8J8EF34-F1
#
_entry.id   AF-A0A8J8EF34-F1
#
_cell.length_a   1.000
_cell.length_b   1.000
_cell.length_c   1.000
_cell.angle_alpha   90.00
_cell.angle_beta   90.00
_cell.angle_gamma   90.00
#
_symmetry.space_group_name_H-M   'P 1'
#
loop_
_entity.id
_entity.type
_entity.pdbx_description
1 polymer ?
#
loop_
_entity_poly.entity_id
_entity_poly.type
_entity_poly.pdbx_seq_one_letter_code
_entity_poly.pdbx_strand_id
1 'polypeptide(L)'
;LPFQEPGLEELFEKAKQNFKATTEVEESDVFLIAVPTPLDEKTKAADLRYVRSASEMIVPHLRKENLVILESTVPPKTTERLLIPILEKSGLKAGKDFHVVHCPERAIPGKTIHEMIYNDRIIGGITKES
;
A
#
# COMPACT_ATOMS: atom_id res chain seq x y z
N LEU A 1 5.42 -6.82 20.06
CA LEU A 1 4.82 -6.54 18.73
C LEU A 1 4.49 -7.87 18.04
N PRO A 2 3.58 -7.93 17.04
CA PRO A 2 3.25 -9.19 16.36
C PRO A 2 4.37 -9.74 15.45
N PHE A 3 5.49 -9.02 15.32
CA PHE A 3 6.62 -9.37 14.46
C PHE A 3 7.93 -9.42 15.25
N GLN A 4 8.84 -10.30 14.84
CA GLN A 4 10.21 -10.36 15.36
C GLN A 4 11.16 -9.73 14.34
N GLU A 5 11.63 -8.51 14.63
CA GLU A 5 12.58 -7.78 13.79
C GLU A 5 13.52 -6.96 14.69
N PRO A 6 14.85 -7.09 14.55
CA PRO A 6 15.81 -6.35 15.37
C PRO A 6 15.62 -4.82 15.27
N GLY A 7 15.44 -4.16 16.41
CA GLY A 7 15.26 -2.70 16.49
C GLY A 7 13.82 -2.20 16.31
N LEU A 8 12.86 -3.06 15.94
CA LEU A 8 11.48 -2.65 15.71
C LEU A 8 10.79 -2.16 17.00
N GLU A 9 11.03 -2.83 18.13
CA GLU A 9 10.46 -2.42 19.41
C GLU A 9 10.90 -1.02 19.83
N GLU A 10 12.19 -0.70 19.68
CA GLU A 10 12.72 0.62 19.99
C GLU A 10 12.13 1.71 19.08
N LEU A 11 12.01 1.43 17.77
CA LEU A 11 11.37 2.35 16.82
C LEU A 11 9.89 2.58 17.16
N PHE A 12 9.17 1.51 17.48
CA PHE A 12 7.77 1.60 17.88
C PHE A 12 7.59 2.44 19.14
N GLU A 13 8.42 2.24 20.16
CA GLU A 13 8.36 3.02 21.39
C GLU A 13 8.57 4.53 21.16
N LYS A 14 9.42 4.90 20.19
CA LYS A 14 9.62 6.30 19.77
C LYS A 14 8.43 6.84 18.96
N ALA A 15 7.82 6.00 18.13
CA ALA A 15 6.77 6.40 17.19
C ALA A 15 5.35 6.37 17.79
N LYS A 16 5.11 5.61 18.87
CA LYS A 16 3.76 5.31 19.39
C LYS A 16 2.93 6.53 19.77
N GLN A 17 3.55 7.67 20.08
CA GLN A 17 2.85 8.94 20.34
C GLN A 17 2.17 9.52 19.09
N ASN A 18 2.66 9.16 17.89
CA ASN A 18 2.15 9.59 16.59
C ASN A 18 1.60 8.41 15.76
N PHE A 19 1.43 7.24 16.37
CA PHE A 19 0.97 6.03 15.71
C PHE A 19 -0.29 5.49 16.39
N LYS A 20 -1.35 5.30 15.60
CA LYS A 20 -2.61 4.71 16.05
C LYS A 20 -2.95 3.52 15.16
N ALA A 21 -3.21 2.37 15.77
CA ALA A 21 -3.73 1.20 15.07
C ALA A 21 -5.26 1.16 15.19
N THR A 22 -5.94 0.88 14.08
CA THR A 22 -7.39 0.77 13.98
C THR A 22 -7.77 -0.27 12.94
N THR A 23 -8.97 -0.86 13.05
CA THR A 23 -9.55 -1.75 12.04
C THR A 23 -10.38 -1.00 11.00
N GLU A 24 -10.75 0.24 11.28
CA GLU A 24 -11.51 1.12 10.39
C GLU A 24 -10.57 2.09 9.67
N VAL A 25 -10.82 2.31 8.38
CA VAL A 25 -10.10 3.34 7.61
C VAL A 25 -10.58 4.71 8.04
N GLU A 26 -9.64 5.62 8.22
CA GLU A 26 -9.90 7.02 8.54
C GLU A 26 -9.47 7.90 7.37
N GLU A 27 -9.95 9.14 7.39
CA GLU A 27 -9.51 10.19 6.48
C GLU A 27 -7.98 10.40 6.52
N SER A 28 -7.35 10.48 5.35
CA SER A 28 -5.90 10.69 5.22
C SER A 28 -5.55 11.45 3.94
N ASP A 29 -4.37 12.07 3.93
CA ASP A 29 -3.75 12.62 2.71
C ASP A 29 -3.13 11.51 1.85
N VAL A 30 -2.62 10.45 2.49
CA VAL A 30 -1.92 9.33 1.85
C VAL A 30 -2.47 8.00 2.36
N PHE A 31 -2.73 7.07 1.43
CA PHE A 31 -3.11 5.69 1.72
C PHE A 31 -2.04 4.74 1.18
N LEU A 32 -1.50 3.88 2.04
CA LEU A 32 -0.49 2.87 1.69
C LEU A 32 -1.09 1.46 1.81
N ILE A 33 -1.13 0.72 0.70
CA ILE A 33 -1.64 -0.66 0.65
C ILE A 33 -0.45 -1.62 0.73
N ALA A 34 -0.26 -2.22 1.91
CA ALA A 34 0.79 -3.20 2.22
C ALA A 34 0.20 -4.52 2.75
N VAL A 35 -0.87 -5.01 2.10
CA VAL A 35 -1.56 -6.26 2.46
C VAL A 35 -0.91 -7.49 1.79
N PRO A 36 -1.09 -8.71 2.33
CA PRO A 36 -0.53 -9.91 1.73
C PRO A 36 -1.16 -10.24 0.37
N THR A 37 -0.37 -10.84 -0.51
CA THR A 37 -0.78 -11.34 -1.84
C THR A 37 -0.32 -12.79 -2.01
N PRO A 38 -0.87 -13.73 -1.22
CA PRO A 38 -0.43 -15.12 -1.24
C PRO A 38 -0.67 -15.74 -2.62
N LEU A 39 0.10 -16.76 -2.96
CA LEU A 39 -0.13 -17.52 -4.20
C LEU A 39 -1.22 -18.55 -3.97
N ASP A 40 -2.18 -18.62 -4.90
CA ASP A 40 -3.14 -19.72 -4.96
C ASP A 40 -2.40 -21.06 -5.12
N GLU A 41 -2.74 -22.04 -4.28
CA GLU A 41 -1.97 -23.28 -4.18
C GLU A 41 -1.97 -24.09 -5.49
N LYS A 42 -3.05 -24.02 -6.27
CA LYS A 42 -3.27 -24.82 -7.48
C LYS A 42 -2.73 -24.11 -8.73
N THR A 43 -3.13 -22.86 -8.92
CA THR A 43 -2.85 -22.08 -10.13
C THR A 43 -1.53 -21.32 -10.03
N LYS A 44 -0.99 -21.14 -8.82
CA LYS A 44 0.17 -20.28 -8.51
C LYS A 44 -0.05 -18.81 -8.89
N ALA A 45 -1.28 -18.40 -9.17
CA ALA A 45 -1.63 -17.00 -9.40
C ALA A 45 -1.63 -16.25 -8.07
N ALA A 46 -1.23 -14.98 -8.07
CA ALA A 46 -1.34 -14.13 -6.90
C ALA A 46 -2.82 -13.90 -6.55
N ASP A 47 -3.17 -14.15 -5.30
CA ASP A 47 -4.48 -13.86 -4.74
C ASP A 47 -4.56 -12.38 -4.37
N LEU A 48 -5.37 -11.64 -5.14
CA LEU A 48 -5.54 -10.20 -4.98
C LEU A 48 -6.76 -9.83 -4.12
N ARG A 49 -7.39 -10.78 -3.42
CA ARG A 49 -8.58 -10.50 -2.58
C ARG A 49 -8.30 -9.46 -1.50
N TYR A 50 -7.13 -9.51 -0.86
CA TYR A 50 -6.75 -8.54 0.16
C TYR A 50 -6.52 -7.14 -0.41
N VAL A 51 -5.85 -7.04 -1.56
CA VAL A 51 -5.65 -5.76 -2.27
C VAL A 51 -6.99 -5.17 -2.67
N ARG A 52 -7.91 -6.00 -3.20
CA ARG A 52 -9.28 -5.59 -3.53
C ARG A 52 -10.00 -5.04 -2.30
N SER A 53 -10.00 -5.80 -1.20
CA SER A 53 -10.66 -5.41 0.05
C SER A 53 -10.12 -4.08 0.57
N ALA A 54 -8.79 -3.91 0.65
CA ALA A 54 -8.18 -2.67 1.11
C ALA A 54 -8.53 -1.48 0.19
N SER A 55 -8.52 -1.71 -1.13
CA SER A 55 -8.90 -0.68 -2.11
C SER A 55 -10.35 -0.25 -1.94
N GLU A 56 -11.27 -1.19 -1.70
CA GLU A 56 -12.68 -0.91 -1.48
C GLU A 56 -12.93 -0.15 -0.18
N MET A 57 -12.15 -0.43 0.87
CA MET A 57 -12.22 0.31 2.15
C MET A 57 -11.73 1.76 2.02
N ILE A 58 -10.86 2.08 1.06
CA ILE A 58 -10.38 3.46 0.82
C ILE A 58 -11.44 4.31 0.11
N VAL A 59 -12.27 3.71 -0.75
CA VAL A 59 -13.23 4.43 -1.62
C VAL A 59 -14.08 5.49 -0.89
N PRO A 60 -14.68 5.22 0.29
CA PRO A 60 -15.51 6.21 0.98
C PRO A 60 -14.74 7.39 1.57
N HIS A 61 -13.43 7.27 1.73
CA HIS A 61 -12.55 8.26 2.36
C HIS A 61 -11.69 9.02 1.34
N LEU A 62 -11.70 8.59 0.08
CA LEU A 62 -10.89 9.16 -0.98
C LEU A 62 -11.38 10.57 -1.35
N ARG A 63 -10.45 11.52 -1.33
CA ARG A 63 -10.67 12.92 -1.67
C ARG A 63 -9.69 13.39 -2.74
N LYS A 64 -9.96 14.58 -3.30
CA LYS A 64 -9.07 15.19 -4.28
C LYS A 64 -7.68 15.41 -3.69
N GLU A 65 -6.66 15.29 -4.53
CA GLU A 65 -5.23 15.39 -4.20
C GLU A 65 -4.69 14.29 -3.27
N ASN A 66 -5.51 13.30 -2.89
CA ASN A 66 -4.99 12.15 -2.13
C ASN A 66 -4.00 11.35 -2.96
N LEU A 67 -3.04 10.72 -2.27
CA LEU A 67 -2.10 9.77 -2.86
C LEU A 67 -2.42 8.35 -2.39
N VAL A 68 -2.61 7.43 -3.33
CA VAL A 68 -2.74 6.00 -3.04
C VAL A 68 -1.52 5.24 -3.55
N ILE A 69 -0.78 4.62 -2.64
CA ILE A 69 0.43 3.85 -2.92
C ILE A 69 0.13 2.36 -2.78
N LEU A 70 0.38 1.59 -3.84
CA LEU A 70 0.37 0.13 -3.80
C LEU A 70 1.79 -0.37 -3.56
N GLU A 71 2.05 -0.91 -2.38
CA GLU A 71 3.36 -1.46 -1.99
C GLU A 71 3.39 -2.99 -2.03
N SER A 72 2.23 -3.65 -1.86
CA SER A 72 2.08 -5.10 -2.02
C SER A 72 2.69 -5.59 -3.35
N THR A 73 3.39 -6.73 -3.29
CA THR A 73 3.88 -7.40 -4.50
C THR A 73 2.70 -7.92 -5.31
N VAL A 74 2.52 -7.43 -6.54
CA VAL A 74 1.37 -7.75 -7.39
C VAL A 74 1.81 -8.09 -8.82
N PRO A 75 1.01 -8.85 -9.59
CA PRO A 75 1.27 -9.05 -11.00
C PRO A 75 1.26 -7.73 -11.79
N PRO A 76 1.98 -7.65 -12.93
CA PRO A 76 1.90 -6.49 -13.82
C PRO A 76 0.46 -6.15 -14.21
N LYS A 77 0.20 -4.86 -14.40
CA LYS A 77 -1.12 -4.30 -14.73
C LYS A 77 -2.16 -4.32 -13.60
N THR A 78 -1.79 -4.72 -12.38
CA THR A 78 -2.73 -4.74 -11.25
C THR A 78 -3.20 -3.33 -10.89
N THR A 79 -2.31 -2.33 -10.94
CA THR A 79 -2.67 -0.93 -10.71
C THR A 79 -3.77 -0.46 -11.67
N GLU A 80 -3.61 -0.72 -12.97
CA GLU A 80 -4.52 -0.25 -14.01
C GLU A 80 -5.80 -1.07 -14.13
N ARG A 81 -5.73 -2.38 -13.88
CA ARG A 81 -6.85 -3.31 -14.11
C ARG A 81 -7.67 -3.63 -12.87
N LEU A 82 -7.15 -3.36 -11.68
CA LEU A 82 -7.82 -3.67 -10.41
C LEU A 82 -7.90 -2.45 -9.50
N LEU A 83 -6.77 -1.82 -9.16
CA LEU A 83 -6.74 -0.75 -8.17
C LEU A 83 -7.52 0.49 -8.64
N ILE A 84 -7.15 1.05 -9.79
CA ILE A 84 -7.79 2.25 -10.35
C ILE A 84 -9.29 2.05 -10.53
N PRO A 85 -9.79 0.98 -11.18
CA PRO A 85 -11.23 0.77 -11.34
C PRO A 85 -12.01 0.69 -10.03
N ILE A 86 -11.39 0.23 -8.94
CA ILE A 86 -12.02 0.20 -7.62
C ILE A 86 -12.06 1.62 -7.03
N LEU A 87 -10.93 2.32 -7.02
CA LEU A 87 -10.83 3.66 -6.43
C LEU A 87 -11.73 4.69 -7.14
N GLU A 88 -11.86 4.59 -8.46
CA GLU A 88 -12.75 5.47 -9.24
C GLU A 88 -14.25 5.25 -8.96
N LYS A 89 -14.64 4.20 -8.22
CA LYS A 89 -16.02 4.06 -7.71
C LYS A 89 -16.42 5.21 -6.77
N SER A 90 -15.44 5.95 -6.23
CA SER A 90 -15.65 7.20 -5.48
C SER A 90 -16.26 8.33 -6.32
N GLY A 91 -16.22 8.22 -7.65
CA GLY A 91 -16.58 9.28 -8.58
C GLY A 91 -15.42 10.20 -8.97
N LEU A 92 -14.24 10.04 -8.34
CA LEU A 92 -13.00 10.72 -8.69
C LEU A 92 -12.24 9.98 -9.80
N LYS A 93 -11.33 10.68 -10.49
CA LYS A 93 -10.48 10.12 -11.55
C LYS A 93 -9.01 10.05 -11.19
N ALA A 94 -8.42 8.87 -11.35
CA ALA A 94 -7.00 8.65 -11.06
C ALA A 94 -6.13 9.44 -12.05
N GLY A 95 -5.06 10.08 -11.56
CA GLY A 95 -4.17 10.92 -12.36
C GLY A 95 -4.76 12.29 -12.73
N LYS A 96 -5.97 12.62 -12.26
CA LYS A 96 -6.61 13.91 -12.45
C LYS A 96 -7.09 14.52 -11.14
N ASP A 97 -7.85 13.75 -10.38
CA ASP A 97 -8.39 14.17 -9.09
C ASP A 97 -7.57 13.61 -7.93
N PHE A 98 -6.87 12.48 -8.09
CA PHE A 98 -6.02 11.88 -7.07
C PHE A 98 -4.84 11.13 -7.71
N HIS A 99 -3.79 10.87 -6.94
CA HIS A 99 -2.54 10.25 -7.40
C HIS A 99 -2.51 8.76 -7.09
N VAL A 100 -1.90 7.98 -7.98
CA VAL A 100 -1.68 6.55 -7.79
C VAL A 100 -0.24 6.19 -8.13
N VAL A 101 0.41 5.47 -7.21
CA VAL A 101 1.79 5.02 -7.36
C VAL A 101 1.86 3.53 -7.04
N HIS A 102 2.64 2.78 -7.82
CA HIS A 102 3.17 1.50 -7.38
C HIS A 102 4.61 1.67 -6.91
N CYS A 103 4.86 1.34 -5.65
CA CYS A 103 6.19 1.38 -5.03
C CYS A 103 6.44 0.03 -4.34
N PRO A 104 6.89 -1.00 -5.07
CA PRO A 104 7.06 -2.32 -4.48
C PRO A 104 8.13 -2.31 -3.39
N GLU A 105 7.83 -2.95 -2.26
CA GLU A 105 8.80 -3.14 -1.17
C GLU A 105 9.70 -4.35 -1.39
N ARG A 106 10.92 -4.27 -0.85
CA ARG A 106 11.84 -5.39 -0.73
C ARG A 106 12.29 -5.53 0.72
N ALA A 107 11.80 -6.56 1.39
CA ALA A 107 12.11 -6.84 2.79
C ALA A 107 12.71 -8.24 2.95
N ILE A 108 13.92 -8.30 3.48
CA ILE A 108 14.59 -9.51 3.95
C ILE A 108 14.33 -9.62 5.46
N PRO A 109 13.67 -10.71 5.93
CA PRO A 109 13.43 -10.92 7.35
C PRO A 109 14.71 -10.80 8.19
N GLY A 110 14.64 -10.03 9.29
CA GLY A 110 15.78 -9.74 10.17
C GLY A 110 16.68 -8.59 9.71
N LYS A 111 16.43 -8.01 8.53
CA LYS A 111 17.11 -6.80 7.99
C LYS A 111 16.13 -5.78 7.40
N THR A 112 14.84 -5.94 7.63
CA THR A 112 13.77 -5.12 7.04
C THR A 112 14.00 -3.63 7.31
N ILE A 113 14.30 -3.26 8.56
CA ILE A 113 14.51 -1.85 8.94
C ILE A 113 15.72 -1.26 8.21
N HIS A 114 16.81 -2.02 8.11
CA HIS A 114 18.00 -1.57 7.39
C HIS A 114 17.69 -1.37 5.91
N GLU A 115 16.99 -2.31 5.28
CA GLU A 115 16.64 -2.21 3.87
C GLU A 115 15.71 -1.03 3.58
N MET A 116 14.71 -0.77 4.42
CA MET A 116 13.82 0.38 4.26
C MET A 116 14.57 1.73 4.27
N ILE A 117 15.71 1.82 4.97
CA ILE A 117 16.50 3.06 5.07
C ILE A 117 17.48 3.20 3.90
N TYR A 118 18.09 2.10 3.45
CA TYR A 118 19.26 2.15 2.55
C TYR A 118 19.00 1.62 1.14
N ASN A 119 17.91 0.89 0.88
CA ASN A 119 17.63 0.40 -0.46
C ASN A 119 17.06 1.51 -1.35
N ASP A 120 17.50 1.50 -2.61
CA ASP A 120 16.85 2.29 -3.65
C ASP A 120 15.38 1.88 -3.79
N ARG A 121 14.49 2.88 -3.90
CA ARG A 121 13.07 2.67 -4.15
C ARG A 121 12.70 3.01 -5.59
N ILE A 122 11.90 2.13 -6.19
CA ILE A 122 11.30 2.35 -7.50
C ILE A 122 9.93 2.99 -7.27
N ILE A 123 9.70 4.16 -7.88
CA ILE A 123 8.45 4.90 -7.80
C ILE A 123 7.79 4.90 -9.18
N GLY A 124 6.70 4.15 -9.33
CA GLY A 124 5.94 4.06 -10.58
C GLY A 124 4.61 4.80 -10.50
N GLY A 125 4.63 6.11 -10.75
CA GLY A 125 3.43 6.93 -10.88
C GLY A 125 2.67 6.69 -12.19
N ILE A 126 1.34 6.81 -12.16
CA ILE A 126 0.49 6.65 -13.35
C ILE A 126 0.49 7.90 -14.26
N THR A 127 0.91 9.04 -13.71
CA THR A 127 1.20 10.29 -14.44
C THR A 127 2.57 10.83 -13.99
N LYS A 128 3.06 11.92 -14.58
CA LYS A 128 4.34 12.52 -14.16
C LYS A 128 4.24 13.27 -12.84
N GLU A 129 3.04 13.74 -12.52
CA GLU A 129 2.71 14.44 -11.28
C GLU A 129 2.53 13.47 -10.12
N SER A 130 2.24 12.19 -10.41
CA SER A 130 2.06 11.13 -9.42
C SER A 130 3.39 10.52 -8.99
#